data_AF-A0A7J2HQR2-F1
#
_entry.id   AF-A0A7J2HQR2-F1
#
_cell.length_a   1.000
_cell.length_b   1.000
_cell.length_c   1.000
_cell.angle_alpha   90.00
_cell.angle_beta   90.00
_cell.angle_gamma   90.00
#
_symmetry.space_group_name_H-M   'P 1'
#
loop_
_entity.id
_entity.type
_entity.pdbx_description
1 polymer ?
#
loop_
_entity_poly.entity_id
_entity_poly.type
_entity_poly.pdbx_seq_one_letter_code
_entity_poly.pdbx_strand_id
1 'polypeptide(L)'
;MQFTRKKVVALLVALVIVAITAYMLLPSLLQRPCVSIASYEFKVKLSGWRIMRVIEVYLENSGTDNVTISLVKVNGEEWSLWSPQDLMIKPGDRGCIEIQYPWNNDELEVSIETSGGEVKFKDKAPAFNGVKIVLLNAYNQTISELVHLEMYFKDGECKRGFIRILDDEGLEVESQMWGVVEYESGYVRTAIVSFPISLRPGEHVEYRLEVGEKSVYAGTESPYISIKQTGNYTLIENGVLTVRFKEYEVISGRLFKYGGVIDYFGNQKINFAKLYEPPNSTRSGLNFFHGMLDSFFEFGYDKRYALLVKTDTWIDSRGPLLAVYARKWSLGGDRGYVYEFFGIPVDSKYILYRCVVEVNREFSVGPNPGPGAGGYEFYNPAGMGEMGVPHLAVVGATYYLIESEDIYYPPWPGVDIWIKHSIALCVDFNLGVGISLVVNDEAAPLGYWHISTTKWPWEDEYSSDMIFLAGIHENMLCYDGQNISKEPYASEREVKPRGSATYRRGVYSYLFAVRAIIGEDALTILKYMNNLYEGRILKLNVEKL
;
A
#
# COMPACT_ATOMS: atom_id res chain seq x y z
N MET A 1 -2.66 73.14 -28.88
CA MET A 1 -2.71 72.49 -27.56
C MET A 1 -1.27 72.21 -27.12
N GLN A 2 -0.68 73.09 -26.29
CA GLN A 2 0.70 72.93 -25.82
C GLN A 2 0.75 71.80 -24.78
N PHE A 3 1.35 70.66 -25.14
CA PHE A 3 1.69 69.65 -24.15
C PHE A 3 2.76 70.23 -23.23
N THR A 4 2.38 70.55 -21.99
CA THR A 4 3.33 70.98 -20.97
C THR A 4 4.41 69.92 -20.80
N ARG A 5 5.68 70.34 -20.73
CA ARG A 5 6.89 69.48 -20.67
C ARG A 5 6.73 68.24 -19.76
N LYS A 6 5.99 68.39 -18.65
CA LYS A 6 5.65 67.30 -17.71
C LYS A 6 4.82 66.16 -18.32
N LYS A 7 3.84 66.45 -19.19
CA LYS A 7 3.02 65.43 -19.86
C LYS A 7 3.81 64.64 -20.91
N VAL A 8 4.74 65.30 -21.60
CA VAL A 8 5.65 64.64 -22.57
C VAL A 8 6.64 63.73 -21.85
N VAL A 9 7.21 64.20 -20.73
CA VAL A 9 8.12 63.39 -19.90
C VAL A 9 7.38 62.19 -19.28
N ALA A 10 6.16 62.38 -18.77
CA ALA A 10 5.36 61.27 -18.24
C ALA A 10 5.02 60.22 -19.31
N LEU A 11 4.69 60.66 -20.54
CA LEU A 11 4.43 59.75 -21.66
C LEU A 11 5.69 58.96 -22.06
N LEU A 12 6.85 59.63 -22.10
CA LEU A 12 8.14 58.99 -22.38
C LEU A 12 8.51 57.96 -21.31
N VAL A 13 8.33 58.29 -20.04
CA VAL A 13 8.58 57.35 -18.93
C VAL A 13 7.62 56.16 -19.02
N ALA A 14 6.34 56.38 -19.29
CA ALA A 14 5.38 55.30 -19.47
C ALA A 14 5.74 54.39 -20.66
N LEU A 15 6.18 54.95 -21.78
CA LEU A 15 6.66 54.19 -22.94
C LEU A 15 7.91 53.37 -22.62
N VAL A 16 8.86 53.93 -21.87
CA VAL A 16 10.07 53.22 -21.43
C VAL A 16 9.70 52.09 -20.47
N ILE A 17 8.77 52.32 -19.53
CA ILE A 17 8.28 51.26 -18.64
C ILE A 17 7.61 50.15 -19.46
N VAL A 18 6.69 50.48 -20.38
CA VAL A 18 6.03 49.49 -21.24
C VAL A 18 7.05 48.72 -22.09
N ALA A 19 8.08 49.39 -22.63
CA ALA A 19 9.13 48.75 -23.40
C ALA A 19 10.01 47.83 -22.54
N ILE A 20 10.35 48.23 -21.31
CA ILE A 20 11.09 47.40 -20.36
C ILE A 20 10.24 46.21 -19.92
N THR A 21 8.96 46.40 -19.59
CA THR A 21 8.05 45.32 -19.22
C THR A 21 7.83 44.35 -20.39
N ALA A 22 7.66 44.86 -21.61
CA ALA A 22 7.57 44.03 -22.81
C ALA A 22 8.87 43.27 -23.09
N TYR A 23 10.04 43.91 -22.91
CA TYR A 23 11.35 43.26 -23.06
C TYR A 23 11.62 42.21 -21.99
N MET A 24 11.15 42.42 -20.74
CA MET A 24 11.26 41.44 -19.67
C MET A 24 10.29 40.27 -19.82
N LEU A 25 9.12 40.48 -20.45
CA LEU A 25 8.14 39.43 -20.73
C LEU A 25 8.36 38.73 -22.08
N LEU A 26 9.15 39.31 -22.99
CA LEU A 26 9.43 38.72 -24.31
C LEU A 26 10.08 37.33 -24.22
N PRO A 27 11.08 37.08 -23.35
CA PRO A 27 11.71 35.77 -23.22
C PRO A 27 10.75 34.68 -22.76
N SER A 28 9.83 34.98 -21.84
CA SER A 28 8.81 34.03 -21.37
C SER A 28 7.70 33.81 -22.39
N LEU A 29 7.41 34.80 -23.25
CA LEU A 29 6.46 34.66 -24.37
C LEU A 29 7.06 33.96 -25.61
N LEU A 30 8.39 33.94 -25.75
CA LEU A 30 9.11 33.37 -26.90
C LEU A 30 9.80 32.03 -26.61
N GLN A 31 9.85 31.58 -25.35
CA GLN A 31 10.31 30.23 -25.02
C GLN A 31 9.36 29.20 -25.63
N ARG A 32 9.78 28.61 -26.75
CA ARG A 32 9.12 27.42 -27.29
C ARG A 32 9.31 26.28 -26.29
N PRO A 33 8.28 25.45 -26.05
CA PRO A 33 8.45 24.25 -25.26
C PRO A 33 9.62 23.46 -25.82
N CYS A 34 10.62 23.17 -24.98
CA CYS A 34 11.76 22.37 -25.41
C CYS A 34 11.49 20.86 -25.25
N VAL A 35 10.37 20.51 -24.62
CA VAL A 35 9.87 19.14 -24.49
C VAL A 35 8.73 18.87 -25.49
N SER A 36 8.68 17.65 -26.00
CA SER A 36 7.58 17.17 -26.85
C SER A 36 7.25 15.71 -26.53
N ILE A 37 6.03 15.27 -26.88
CA ILE A 37 5.65 13.85 -26.80
C ILE A 37 6.11 13.16 -28.08
N ALA A 38 7.07 12.25 -27.95
CA ALA A 38 7.56 11.43 -29.07
C ALA A 38 6.55 10.34 -29.44
N SER A 39 5.98 9.68 -28.44
CA SER A 39 4.95 8.65 -28.59
C SER A 39 4.28 8.38 -27.24
N TYR A 40 3.12 7.70 -27.27
CA TYR A 40 2.49 7.16 -26.07
C TYR A 40 1.83 5.81 -26.39
N GLU A 41 1.65 4.98 -25.37
CA GLU A 41 1.04 3.65 -25.51
C GLU A 41 0.19 3.29 -24.28
N PHE A 42 -0.96 2.65 -24.51
CA PHE A 42 -1.82 2.11 -23.45
C PHE A 42 -1.48 0.65 -23.21
N LYS A 43 -0.96 0.33 -22.01
CA LYS A 43 -0.53 -1.03 -21.65
C LYS A 43 -1.24 -1.57 -20.42
N VAL A 44 -1.40 -2.88 -20.40
CA VAL A 44 -1.69 -3.61 -19.17
C VAL A 44 -0.39 -4.23 -18.69
N LYS A 45 -0.04 -3.98 -17.43
CA LYS A 45 1.16 -4.50 -16.78
C LYS A 45 0.80 -5.22 -15.50
N LEU A 46 1.74 -6.04 -15.04
CA LEU A 46 1.70 -6.65 -13.73
C LEU A 46 2.86 -6.10 -12.88
N SER A 47 2.56 -5.60 -11.69
CA SER A 47 3.54 -5.19 -10.68
C SER A 47 3.27 -5.98 -9.41
N GLY A 48 4.14 -6.95 -9.11
CA GLY A 48 3.82 -7.99 -8.11
C GLY A 48 2.54 -8.72 -8.50
N TRP A 49 1.50 -8.59 -7.66
CA TRP A 49 0.18 -9.18 -7.92
C TRP A 49 -0.88 -8.12 -8.27
N ARG A 50 -0.46 -6.90 -8.63
CA ARG A 50 -1.33 -5.80 -9.08
C ARG A 50 -1.37 -5.74 -10.60
N ILE A 51 -2.57 -5.83 -11.18
CA ILE A 51 -2.80 -5.53 -12.60
C ILE A 51 -2.99 -4.03 -12.74
N MET A 52 -2.10 -3.41 -13.49
CA MET A 52 -2.09 -1.97 -13.73
C MET A 52 -2.44 -1.68 -15.17
N ARG A 53 -3.31 -0.68 -15.36
CA ARG A 53 -3.48 0.00 -16.62
C ARG A 53 -2.56 1.22 -16.60
N VAL A 54 -1.51 1.18 -17.42
CA VAL A 54 -0.49 2.22 -17.57
C VAL A 54 -0.49 2.91 -18.94
N ILE A 55 -0.56 4.23 -18.94
CA ILE A 55 -0.27 5.05 -20.12
C ILE A 55 1.23 5.36 -20.09
N GLU A 56 1.99 4.73 -20.97
CA GLU A 56 3.41 5.05 -21.15
C GLU A 56 3.52 6.28 -22.05
N VAL A 57 4.18 7.32 -21.58
CA VAL A 57 4.40 8.56 -22.36
C VAL A 57 5.89 8.79 -22.53
N TYR A 58 6.34 8.78 -23.78
CA TYR A 58 7.72 9.03 -24.15
C TYR A 58 7.90 10.50 -24.49
N LEU A 59 8.74 11.17 -23.70
CA LEU A 59 9.04 12.59 -23.80
C LEU A 59 10.43 12.77 -24.41
N GLU A 60 10.57 13.74 -25.32
CA GLU A 60 11.85 14.10 -25.95
C GLU A 60 12.24 15.53 -25.60
N ASN A 61 13.46 15.72 -25.11
CA ASN A 61 14.02 17.03 -24.77
C ASN A 61 14.90 17.56 -25.90
N SER A 62 14.37 18.52 -26.65
CA SER A 62 15.08 19.24 -27.73
C SER A 62 15.81 20.51 -27.24
N GLY A 63 15.78 20.78 -25.94
CA GLY A 63 16.39 21.95 -25.31
C GLY A 63 17.87 21.78 -25.01
N THR A 64 18.43 22.76 -24.31
CA THR A 64 19.84 22.80 -23.89
C THR A 64 20.04 22.48 -22.40
N ASP A 65 18.95 22.46 -21.62
CA ASP A 65 18.96 22.17 -20.18
C ASP A 65 18.21 20.87 -19.87
N ASN A 66 18.47 20.29 -18.69
CA ASN A 66 17.74 19.13 -18.21
C ASN A 66 16.27 19.48 -17.95
N VAL A 67 15.36 18.59 -18.34
CA VAL A 67 13.92 18.73 -18.10
C VAL A 67 13.50 17.80 -16.97
N THR A 68 12.74 18.32 -16.03
CA THR A 68 12.08 17.57 -14.95
C THR A 68 10.58 17.73 -15.04
N ILE A 69 9.83 16.74 -14.54
CA ILE A 69 8.37 16.73 -14.55
C ILE A 69 7.87 17.26 -13.21
N SER A 70 6.96 18.25 -13.25
CA SER A 70 6.39 18.84 -12.04
C SER A 70 5.00 18.33 -11.73
N LEU A 71 4.19 18.05 -12.76
CA LEU A 71 2.80 17.68 -12.59
C LEU A 71 2.27 16.87 -13.78
N VAL A 72 1.39 15.92 -13.49
CA VAL A 72 0.61 15.19 -14.49
C VAL A 72 -0.87 15.46 -14.22
N LYS A 73 -1.62 15.73 -15.27
CA LYS A 73 -3.07 15.89 -15.24
C LYS A 73 -3.73 14.90 -16.20
N VAL A 74 -4.80 14.26 -15.75
CA VAL A 74 -5.67 13.42 -16.59
C VAL A 74 -7.06 14.01 -16.56
N ASN A 75 -7.60 14.36 -17.73
CA ASN A 75 -8.88 15.05 -17.89
C ASN A 75 -8.99 16.35 -17.07
N GLY A 76 -7.88 17.09 -16.99
CA GLY A 76 -7.79 18.35 -16.27
C GLY A 76 -7.63 18.23 -14.75
N GLU A 77 -7.71 17.03 -14.18
CA GLU A 77 -7.47 16.79 -12.75
C GLU A 77 -6.03 16.36 -12.49
N GLU A 78 -5.43 16.89 -11.43
CA GLU A 78 -4.10 16.45 -10.99
C GLU A 78 -4.12 14.96 -10.67
N TRP A 79 -3.18 14.23 -11.26
CA TRP A 79 -3.05 12.80 -11.09
C TRP A 79 -1.71 12.47 -10.45
N SER A 80 -1.77 11.75 -9.33
CA SER A 80 -0.60 11.49 -8.48
C SER A 80 0.04 10.11 -8.72
N LEU A 81 -0.69 9.18 -9.34
CA LEU A 81 -0.21 7.83 -9.61
C LEU A 81 0.54 7.78 -10.95
N TRP A 82 1.78 8.24 -10.93
CA TRP A 82 2.71 8.13 -12.05
C TRP A 82 4.16 7.94 -11.58
N SER A 83 5.00 7.34 -12.41
CA SER A 83 6.40 7.05 -12.11
C SER A 83 7.30 7.17 -13.34
N PRO A 84 8.61 7.40 -13.18
CA PRO A 84 9.27 7.80 -11.94
C PRO A 84 9.03 9.29 -11.63
N GLN A 85 8.82 9.63 -10.35
CA GLN A 85 8.58 11.02 -9.91
C GLN A 85 9.82 11.91 -10.08
N ASP A 86 11.02 11.33 -10.01
CA ASP A 86 12.30 12.05 -10.08
C ASP A 86 12.95 12.00 -11.48
N LEU A 87 12.16 11.78 -12.54
CA LEU A 87 12.68 11.67 -13.90
C LEU A 87 13.38 12.98 -14.34
N MET A 88 14.63 12.85 -14.77
CA MET A 88 15.40 13.93 -15.40
C MET A 88 15.76 13.56 -16.84
N ILE A 89 15.28 14.33 -17.81
CA ILE A 89 15.52 14.12 -19.24
C ILE A 89 16.61 15.08 -19.71
N LYS A 90 17.77 14.55 -20.08
CA LYS A 90 18.91 15.36 -20.55
C LYS A 90 18.66 15.93 -21.95
N PRO A 91 19.38 17.00 -22.35
CA PRO A 91 19.35 17.52 -23.72
C PRO A 91 19.60 16.43 -24.77
N GLY A 92 18.70 16.31 -25.74
CA GLY A 92 18.77 15.32 -26.83
C GLY A 92 18.31 13.91 -26.45
N ASP A 93 18.00 13.65 -25.18
CA ASP A 93 17.56 12.34 -24.70
C ASP A 93 16.03 12.20 -24.68
N ARG A 94 15.59 10.95 -24.51
CA ARG A 94 14.20 10.59 -24.28
C ARG A 94 14.00 10.03 -22.87
N GLY A 95 12.91 10.41 -22.23
CA GLY A 95 12.45 9.84 -20.97
C GLY A 95 11.09 9.17 -21.14
N CYS A 96 10.77 8.20 -20.29
CA CYS A 96 9.45 7.57 -20.22
C CYS A 96 8.85 7.83 -18.85
N ILE A 97 7.58 8.22 -18.81
CA ILE A 97 6.76 8.11 -17.60
C ILE A 97 5.63 7.13 -17.79
N GLU A 98 5.23 6.51 -16.70
CA GLU A 98 4.13 5.57 -16.59
C GLU A 98 3.03 6.22 -15.76
N ILE A 99 1.87 6.48 -16.37
CA ILE A 99 0.70 7.05 -15.68
C ILE A 99 -0.28 5.91 -15.43
N GLN A 100 -0.46 5.52 -14.16
CA GLN A 100 -1.39 4.47 -13.78
C GLN A 100 -2.81 5.04 -13.73
N TYR A 101 -3.66 4.69 -14.70
CA TYR A 101 -5.01 5.23 -14.80
C TYR A 101 -5.98 4.13 -15.26
N PRO A 102 -7.11 3.88 -14.56
CA PRO A 102 -8.06 2.86 -14.98
C PRO A 102 -8.92 3.37 -16.15
N TRP A 103 -8.38 3.41 -17.38
CA TRP A 103 -9.12 3.84 -18.56
C TRP A 103 -10.07 2.77 -19.10
N ASN A 104 -11.17 3.16 -19.75
CA ASN A 104 -12.03 2.23 -20.48
C ASN A 104 -12.81 2.92 -21.61
N ASN A 105 -12.33 2.77 -22.85
CA ASN A 105 -12.99 3.23 -24.08
C ASN A 105 -13.40 4.71 -24.10
N ASP A 106 -12.81 5.51 -23.22
CA ASP A 106 -13.09 6.92 -23.01
C ASP A 106 -12.08 7.82 -23.72
N GLU A 107 -12.52 9.00 -24.13
CA GLU A 107 -11.61 10.03 -24.60
C GLU A 107 -10.86 10.61 -23.40
N LEU A 108 -9.53 10.62 -23.47
CA LEU A 108 -8.65 11.10 -22.42
C LEU A 108 -7.84 12.29 -22.93
N GLU A 109 -7.69 13.30 -22.08
CA GLU A 109 -6.67 14.33 -22.24
C GLU A 109 -5.62 14.15 -21.15
N VAL A 110 -4.36 13.98 -21.54
CA VAL A 110 -3.23 13.92 -20.62
C VAL A 110 -2.35 15.14 -20.84
N SER A 111 -2.11 15.89 -19.78
CA SER A 111 -1.19 17.03 -19.75
C SER A 111 -0.05 16.74 -18.78
N ILE A 112 1.18 17.04 -19.19
CA ILE A 112 2.40 16.87 -18.40
C ILE A 112 3.09 18.23 -18.36
N GLU A 113 3.15 18.82 -17.17
CA GLU A 113 3.88 20.04 -16.92
C GLU A 113 5.32 19.71 -16.57
N THR A 114 6.26 20.37 -17.24
CA THR A 114 7.69 20.18 -17.05
C THR A 114 8.39 21.53 -16.88
N SER A 115 9.63 21.51 -16.38
CA SER A 115 10.49 22.70 -16.35
C SER A 115 10.76 23.30 -17.75
N GLY A 116 10.58 22.50 -18.81
CA GLY A 116 10.76 22.89 -20.22
C GLY A 116 9.48 23.30 -20.95
N GLY A 117 8.34 23.36 -20.25
CA GLY A 117 7.02 23.67 -20.82
C GLY A 117 5.98 22.56 -20.60
N GLU A 118 4.74 22.83 -21.01
CA GLU A 118 3.62 21.88 -20.95
C GLU A 118 3.50 21.11 -22.27
N VAL A 119 3.31 19.78 -22.17
CA VAL A 119 2.95 18.93 -23.31
C VAL A 119 1.62 18.24 -23.04
N LYS A 120 0.84 18.03 -24.08
CA LYS A 120 -0.46 17.38 -23.97
C LYS A 120 -0.79 16.54 -25.19
N PHE A 121 -1.54 15.47 -24.97
CA PHE A 121 -2.20 14.74 -26.04
C PHE A 121 -3.64 14.43 -25.64
N LYS A 122 -4.46 14.19 -26.66
CA LYS A 122 -5.86 13.82 -26.49
C LYS A 122 -6.17 12.65 -27.41
N ASP A 123 -6.58 11.53 -26.84
CA ASP A 123 -6.84 10.31 -27.59
C ASP A 123 -7.92 9.45 -26.92
N LYS A 124 -8.53 8.56 -27.70
CA LYS A 124 -9.50 7.59 -27.19
C LYS A 124 -8.76 6.37 -26.65
N ALA A 125 -8.86 6.16 -25.35
CA ALA A 125 -8.31 4.98 -24.71
C ALA A 125 -8.99 3.70 -25.24
N PRO A 126 -8.28 2.57 -25.31
CA PRO A 126 -8.89 1.34 -25.79
C PRO A 126 -9.85 0.75 -24.75
N ALA A 127 -10.81 -0.06 -25.18
CA ALA A 127 -11.68 -0.80 -24.26
C ALA A 127 -10.88 -1.78 -23.41
N PHE A 128 -11.35 -2.03 -22.18
CA PHE A 128 -10.80 -3.04 -21.27
C PHE A 128 -11.92 -3.98 -20.84
N ASN A 129 -11.84 -5.24 -21.27
CA ASN A 129 -12.82 -6.29 -20.94
C ASN A 129 -12.25 -7.35 -20.00
N GLY A 130 -10.95 -7.26 -19.67
CA GLY A 130 -10.26 -8.28 -18.90
C GLY A 130 -8.81 -8.50 -19.31
N VAL A 131 -8.21 -9.55 -18.73
CA VAL A 131 -6.83 -9.99 -19.01
C VAL A 131 -6.76 -11.50 -19.15
N LYS A 132 -5.84 -11.96 -20.00
CA LYS A 132 -5.32 -13.31 -19.95
C LYS A 132 -4.26 -13.38 -18.86
N ILE A 133 -4.31 -14.42 -18.04
CA ILE A 133 -3.41 -14.69 -16.92
C ILE A 133 -2.67 -15.98 -17.27
N VAL A 134 -1.35 -15.93 -17.24
CA VAL A 134 -0.51 -17.10 -17.52
C VAL A 134 0.28 -17.44 -16.28
N LEU A 135 0.15 -18.68 -15.81
CA LEU A 135 0.82 -19.19 -14.62
C LEU A 135 1.77 -20.33 -14.97
N LEU A 136 2.99 -20.25 -14.45
CA LEU A 136 3.98 -21.33 -14.52
C LEU A 136 4.47 -21.68 -13.12
N ASN A 137 4.38 -22.97 -12.77
CA ASN A 137 5.07 -23.51 -11.61
C ASN A 137 6.53 -23.83 -11.97
N ALA A 138 7.44 -22.93 -11.62
CA ALA A 138 8.89 -23.11 -11.76
C ALA A 138 9.52 -23.88 -10.57
N TYR A 139 8.71 -24.35 -9.62
CA TYR A 139 9.15 -25.13 -8.47
C TYR A 139 9.17 -26.63 -8.77
N ASN A 140 9.89 -27.38 -7.92
CA ASN A 140 9.99 -28.84 -8.03
C ASN A 140 8.91 -29.59 -7.22
N GLN A 141 7.93 -28.87 -6.66
CA GLN A 141 6.80 -29.44 -5.94
C GLN A 141 5.49 -28.85 -6.47
N THR A 142 4.39 -29.56 -6.25
CA THR A 142 3.06 -29.04 -6.57
C THR A 142 2.78 -27.79 -5.74
N ILE A 143 2.39 -26.71 -6.40
CA ILE A 143 1.91 -25.48 -5.75
C ILE A 143 0.39 -25.58 -5.67
N SER A 144 -0.15 -25.50 -4.45
CA SER A 144 -1.59 -25.44 -4.19
C SER A 144 -1.87 -24.22 -3.33
N GLU A 145 -2.27 -23.13 -3.95
CA GLU A 145 -2.40 -21.82 -3.30
C GLU A 145 -3.56 -21.02 -3.91
N LEU A 146 -3.87 -19.88 -3.31
CA LEU A 146 -4.73 -18.87 -3.92
C LEU A 146 -3.89 -17.84 -4.66
N VAL A 147 -4.35 -17.46 -5.86
CA VAL A 147 -3.87 -16.27 -6.56
C VAL A 147 -4.68 -15.06 -6.10
N HIS A 148 -4.07 -13.87 -5.98
CA HIS A 148 -4.68 -12.65 -5.42
C HIS A 148 -4.38 -11.42 -6.29
N LEU A 149 -5.21 -11.14 -7.28
CA LEU A 149 -4.97 -10.06 -8.23
C LEU A 149 -5.62 -8.76 -7.76
N GLU A 150 -4.81 -7.74 -7.49
CA GLU A 150 -5.32 -6.40 -7.24
C GLU A 150 -5.63 -5.67 -8.53
N MET A 151 -6.79 -5.00 -8.58
CA MET A 151 -7.22 -4.20 -9.72
C MET A 151 -7.82 -2.88 -9.27
N TYR A 152 -7.66 -1.86 -10.12
CA TYR A 152 -8.32 -0.56 -10.01
C TYR A 152 -9.30 -0.40 -11.15
N PHE A 153 -10.43 0.24 -10.89
CA PHE A 153 -11.53 0.40 -11.84
C PHE A 153 -11.96 1.86 -11.92
N LYS A 154 -12.42 2.26 -13.11
CA LYS A 154 -13.10 3.54 -13.31
C LYS A 154 -14.48 3.49 -12.68
N ASP A 155 -14.97 4.65 -12.25
CA ASP A 155 -16.37 4.77 -11.90
C ASP A 155 -17.26 4.37 -13.10
N GLY A 156 -18.28 3.55 -12.84
CA GLY A 156 -19.16 2.97 -13.87
C GLY A 156 -18.66 1.68 -14.52
N GLU A 157 -17.41 1.25 -14.27
CA GLU A 157 -16.80 0.10 -14.97
C GLU A 157 -17.20 -1.27 -14.38
N CYS A 158 -17.08 -1.44 -13.07
CA CYS A 158 -17.25 -2.73 -12.41
C CYS A 158 -18.13 -2.62 -11.16
N LYS A 159 -19.01 -3.59 -10.96
CA LYS A 159 -19.81 -3.75 -9.73
C LYS A 159 -19.27 -4.91 -8.89
N ARG A 160 -19.61 -4.91 -7.60
CA ARG A 160 -19.21 -5.98 -6.69
C ARG A 160 -19.68 -7.36 -7.19
N GLY A 161 -18.73 -8.28 -7.37
CA GLY A 161 -18.99 -9.63 -7.89
C GLY A 161 -19.12 -9.73 -9.42
N PHE A 162 -18.78 -8.67 -10.18
CA PHE A 162 -18.86 -8.64 -11.64
C PHE A 162 -17.50 -8.88 -12.32
N ILE A 163 -16.77 -9.87 -11.80
CA ILE A 163 -15.53 -10.35 -12.38
C ILE A 163 -15.60 -11.88 -12.41
N ARG A 164 -15.31 -12.47 -13.57
CA ARG A 164 -15.29 -13.91 -13.80
C ARG A 164 -13.86 -14.35 -14.04
N ILE A 165 -13.51 -15.53 -13.54
CA ILE A 165 -12.25 -16.21 -13.88
C ILE A 165 -12.63 -17.46 -14.67
N LEU A 166 -12.12 -17.59 -15.89
CA LEU A 166 -12.33 -18.74 -16.75
C LEU A 166 -11.03 -19.52 -16.91
N ASP A 167 -11.09 -20.84 -16.93
CA ASP A 167 -9.95 -21.69 -17.30
C ASP A 167 -9.74 -21.72 -18.83
N ASP A 168 -8.80 -22.54 -19.28
CA ASP A 168 -8.45 -22.74 -20.68
C ASP A 168 -9.56 -23.43 -21.49
N GLU A 169 -10.44 -24.19 -20.83
CA GLU A 169 -11.66 -24.77 -21.42
C GLU A 169 -12.83 -23.76 -21.50
N GLY A 170 -12.68 -22.59 -20.88
CA GLY A 170 -13.70 -21.54 -20.81
C GLY A 170 -14.76 -21.77 -19.74
N LEU A 171 -14.51 -22.70 -18.81
CA LEU A 171 -15.37 -22.93 -17.65
C LEU A 171 -15.01 -21.94 -16.55
N GLU A 172 -16.04 -21.47 -15.83
CA GLU A 172 -15.82 -20.53 -14.74
C GLU A 172 -15.24 -21.24 -13.52
N VAL A 173 -14.13 -20.72 -13.03
CA VAL A 173 -13.39 -21.20 -11.86
C VAL A 173 -13.93 -20.49 -10.61
N GLU A 174 -13.98 -21.23 -9.50
CA GLU A 174 -14.34 -20.68 -8.20
C GLU A 174 -13.46 -19.47 -7.89
N SER A 175 -14.09 -18.31 -7.72
CA SER A 175 -13.40 -17.06 -7.53
C SER A 175 -14.15 -16.15 -6.57
N GLN A 176 -13.42 -15.23 -5.97
CA GLN A 176 -13.95 -14.31 -4.98
C GLN A 176 -13.35 -12.93 -5.16
N MET A 177 -14.21 -11.94 -5.39
CA MET A 177 -13.87 -10.52 -5.31
C MET A 177 -14.02 -10.04 -3.88
N TRP A 178 -13.00 -9.42 -3.31
CA TRP A 178 -13.00 -9.00 -1.91
C TRP A 178 -12.13 -7.76 -1.65
N GLY A 179 -12.25 -7.23 -0.42
CA GLY A 179 -11.51 -6.03 -0.02
C GLY A 179 -12.01 -4.77 -0.71
N VAL A 180 -13.28 -4.73 -1.10
CA VAL A 180 -13.79 -3.76 -2.08
C VAL A 180 -13.87 -2.36 -1.47
N VAL A 181 -13.30 -1.38 -2.17
CA VAL A 181 -13.57 0.06 -1.95
C VAL A 181 -14.38 0.57 -3.14
N GLU A 182 -15.46 1.29 -2.87
CA GLU A 182 -16.42 1.77 -3.87
C GLU A 182 -16.37 3.30 -4.02
N TYR A 183 -16.72 3.79 -5.20
CA TYR A 183 -17.08 5.19 -5.41
C TYR A 183 -18.45 5.49 -4.78
N GLU A 184 -18.81 6.76 -4.65
CA GLU A 184 -20.14 7.17 -4.17
C GLU A 184 -21.30 6.64 -5.05
N SER A 185 -21.00 6.36 -6.32
CA SER A 185 -21.92 5.73 -7.27
C SER A 185 -22.27 4.26 -6.95
N GLY A 186 -21.52 3.63 -6.04
CA GLY A 186 -21.60 2.20 -5.73
C GLY A 186 -20.85 1.29 -6.72
N TYR A 187 -20.08 1.85 -7.66
CA TYR A 187 -19.15 1.08 -8.47
C TYR A 187 -17.84 0.86 -7.76
N VAL A 188 -17.18 -0.25 -8.07
CA VAL A 188 -15.90 -0.61 -7.48
C VAL A 188 -14.84 0.37 -7.95
N ARG A 189 -14.04 0.86 -7.00
CA ARG A 189 -12.83 1.64 -7.23
C ARG A 189 -11.59 0.76 -7.22
N THR A 190 -11.50 -0.15 -6.26
CA THR A 190 -10.43 -1.15 -6.19
C THR A 190 -10.87 -2.40 -5.43
N ALA A 191 -10.32 -3.55 -5.82
CA ALA A 191 -10.60 -4.84 -5.20
C ALA A 191 -9.44 -5.83 -5.41
N ILE A 192 -9.46 -6.91 -4.63
CA ILE A 192 -8.69 -8.12 -4.89
C ILE A 192 -9.63 -9.17 -5.51
N VAL A 193 -9.16 -9.86 -6.53
CA VAL A 193 -9.82 -11.05 -7.09
C VAL A 193 -8.97 -12.24 -6.74
N SER A 194 -9.56 -13.24 -6.08
CA SER A 194 -8.86 -14.46 -5.71
C SER A 194 -9.47 -15.70 -6.32
N PHE A 195 -8.63 -16.65 -6.69
CA PHE A 195 -9.03 -17.95 -7.25
C PHE A 195 -7.97 -19.01 -6.91
N PRO A 196 -8.36 -20.27 -6.71
CA PRO A 196 -7.45 -21.34 -6.36
C PRO A 196 -6.69 -21.84 -7.57
N ILE A 197 -5.46 -22.29 -7.32
CA ILE A 197 -4.63 -22.98 -8.32
C ILE A 197 -4.07 -24.26 -7.72
N SER A 198 -3.86 -25.27 -8.57
CA SER A 198 -3.09 -26.47 -8.25
C SER A 198 -2.22 -26.81 -9.45
N LEU A 199 -0.93 -26.54 -9.35
CA LEU A 199 0.02 -26.65 -10.46
C LEU A 199 1.10 -27.65 -10.11
N ARG A 200 1.25 -28.70 -10.92
CA ARG A 200 2.35 -29.67 -10.84
C ARG A 200 3.69 -29.03 -11.21
N PRO A 201 4.83 -29.64 -10.83
CA PRO A 201 6.14 -29.12 -11.21
C PRO A 201 6.27 -28.93 -12.73
N GLY A 202 6.64 -27.71 -13.16
CA GLY A 202 6.80 -27.35 -14.58
C GLY A 202 5.50 -27.14 -15.34
N GLU A 203 4.33 -27.24 -14.68
CA GLU A 203 3.03 -27.07 -15.33
C GLU A 203 2.76 -25.60 -15.65
N HIS A 204 2.14 -25.40 -16.82
CA HIS A 204 1.75 -24.10 -17.36
C HIS A 204 0.24 -24.10 -17.59
N VAL A 205 -0.47 -23.13 -17.02
CA VAL A 205 -1.93 -23.00 -17.15
C VAL A 205 -2.29 -21.56 -17.47
N GLU A 206 -3.32 -21.40 -18.29
CA GLU A 206 -3.86 -20.11 -18.67
C GLU A 206 -5.26 -19.92 -18.08
N TYR A 207 -5.54 -18.71 -17.62
CA TYR A 207 -6.86 -18.28 -17.17
C TYR A 207 -7.24 -16.99 -17.89
N ARG A 208 -8.54 -16.69 -17.98
CA ARG A 208 -9.05 -15.40 -18.44
C ARG A 208 -9.83 -14.75 -17.32
N LEU A 209 -9.41 -13.56 -16.91
CA LEU A 209 -10.17 -12.69 -16.02
C LEU A 209 -11.00 -11.75 -16.89
N GLU A 210 -12.32 -11.85 -16.79
CA GLU A 210 -13.26 -11.02 -17.54
C GLU A 210 -14.00 -10.06 -16.59
N VAL A 211 -14.16 -8.81 -17.03
CA VAL A 211 -14.78 -7.72 -16.24
C VAL A 211 -16.13 -7.35 -16.84
N GLY A 212 -17.15 -7.16 -16.00
CA GLY A 212 -18.45 -6.62 -16.40
C GLY A 212 -19.60 -7.62 -16.37
N GLU A 213 -19.31 -8.90 -16.17
CA GLU A 213 -20.31 -9.96 -15.99
C GLU A 213 -20.28 -10.52 -14.57
N LYS A 214 -21.46 -10.82 -14.02
CA LYS A 214 -21.58 -11.36 -12.66
C LYS A 214 -21.05 -12.80 -12.61
N SER A 215 -20.16 -13.08 -11.67
CA SER A 215 -19.70 -14.44 -11.40
C SER A 215 -20.81 -15.33 -10.85
N VAL A 216 -20.80 -16.61 -11.22
CA VAL A 216 -21.70 -17.62 -10.63
C VAL A 216 -21.40 -17.89 -9.16
N TYR A 217 -20.18 -17.57 -8.70
CA TYR A 217 -19.73 -17.68 -7.31
C TYR A 217 -19.96 -16.38 -6.52
N ALA A 218 -20.49 -15.32 -7.15
CA ALA A 218 -20.75 -14.07 -6.47
C ALA A 218 -21.87 -14.23 -5.43
N GLY A 219 -21.49 -14.18 -4.14
CA GLY A 219 -22.40 -14.33 -3.00
C GLY A 219 -22.60 -15.77 -2.53
N THR A 220 -21.83 -16.73 -3.04
CA THR A 220 -21.75 -18.07 -2.44
C THR A 220 -20.93 -18.02 -1.16
N GLU A 221 -21.20 -18.94 -0.21
CA GLU A 221 -20.47 -19.01 1.05
C GLU A 221 -19.77 -20.36 1.21
N SER A 222 -18.61 -20.35 1.87
CA SER A 222 -17.91 -21.58 2.22
C SER A 222 -18.51 -22.24 3.47
N PRO A 223 -18.82 -23.55 3.46
CA PRO A 223 -19.26 -24.26 4.66
C PRO A 223 -18.12 -24.51 5.66
N TYR A 224 -16.87 -24.31 5.24
CA TYR A 224 -15.67 -24.57 6.06
C TYR A 224 -15.24 -23.35 6.89
N ILE A 225 -15.92 -22.21 6.73
CA ILE A 225 -15.67 -21.02 7.54
C ILE A 225 -16.81 -20.81 8.52
N SER A 226 -16.48 -20.78 9.80
CA SER A 226 -17.39 -20.41 10.88
C SER A 226 -17.16 -18.96 11.28
N ILE A 227 -18.22 -18.16 11.31
CA ILE A 227 -18.19 -16.77 11.79
C ILE A 227 -19.17 -16.60 12.93
N LYS A 228 -18.66 -16.23 14.11
CA LYS A 228 -19.46 -15.97 15.32
C LYS A 228 -19.30 -14.53 15.78
N GLN A 229 -20.41 -13.80 15.85
CA GLN A 229 -20.46 -12.42 16.33
C GLN A 229 -21.25 -12.36 17.65
N THR A 230 -20.66 -11.76 18.68
CA THR A 230 -21.26 -11.74 20.04
C THR A 230 -21.47 -10.33 20.60
N GLY A 231 -21.22 -9.30 19.79
CA GLY A 231 -21.21 -7.90 20.22
C GLY A 231 -19.90 -7.48 20.90
N ASN A 232 -19.22 -8.37 21.63
CA ASN A 232 -17.90 -8.08 22.22
C ASN A 232 -16.74 -8.43 21.29
N TYR A 233 -16.93 -9.44 20.45
CA TYR A 233 -15.94 -9.88 19.48
C TYR A 233 -16.61 -10.49 18.25
N THR A 234 -15.85 -10.50 17.15
CA THR A 234 -16.10 -11.29 15.94
C THR A 234 -15.02 -12.37 15.86
N LEU A 235 -15.43 -13.63 15.79
CA LEU A 235 -14.54 -14.79 15.69
C LEU A 235 -14.72 -15.43 14.31
N ILE A 236 -13.60 -15.72 13.63
CA ILE A 236 -13.58 -16.42 12.34
C ILE A 236 -12.68 -17.64 12.49
N GLU A 237 -13.21 -18.81 12.14
CA GLU A 237 -12.50 -20.09 12.17
C GLU A 237 -12.56 -20.72 10.77
N ASN A 238 -11.42 -21.17 10.23
CA ASN A 238 -11.32 -21.67 8.86
C ASN A 238 -10.95 -23.16 8.76
N GLY A 239 -11.04 -23.90 9.87
CA GLY A 239 -10.61 -25.29 9.97
C GLY A 239 -9.18 -25.48 10.52
N VAL A 240 -8.30 -24.50 10.36
CA VAL A 240 -6.88 -24.58 10.79
C VAL A 240 -6.50 -23.47 11.78
N LEU A 241 -6.97 -22.26 11.50
CA LEU A 241 -6.78 -21.06 12.28
C LEU A 241 -8.09 -20.56 12.88
N THR A 242 -7.93 -19.92 14.02
CA THR A 242 -8.93 -19.08 14.67
C THR A 242 -8.37 -17.66 14.72
N VAL A 243 -9.17 -16.70 14.26
CA VAL A 243 -8.87 -15.27 14.32
C VAL A 243 -10.00 -14.57 15.08
N ARG A 244 -9.66 -13.82 16.12
CA ARG A 244 -10.63 -13.05 16.89
C ARG A 244 -10.34 -11.56 16.79
N PHE A 245 -11.36 -10.83 16.39
CA PHE A 245 -11.40 -9.38 16.33
C PHE A 245 -12.18 -8.88 17.54
N LYS A 246 -11.53 -8.15 18.43
CA LYS A 246 -12.14 -7.55 19.61
C LYS A 246 -12.93 -6.30 19.19
N GLU A 247 -14.23 -6.30 19.44
CA GLU A 247 -15.13 -5.19 19.08
C GLU A 247 -15.29 -4.24 20.25
N TYR A 248 -15.64 -4.79 21.43
CA TYR A 248 -15.96 -4.02 22.63
C TYR A 248 -15.61 -4.76 23.93
N GLU A 249 -15.43 -4.00 25.01
CA GLU A 249 -15.28 -4.53 26.38
C GLU A 249 -15.80 -3.54 27.42
N VAL A 250 -16.23 -4.06 28.56
CA VAL A 250 -16.62 -3.22 29.71
C VAL A 250 -15.49 -3.21 30.72
N ILE A 251 -14.84 -2.05 30.88
CA ILE A 251 -13.78 -1.83 31.87
C ILE A 251 -14.31 -0.83 32.90
N SER A 252 -14.32 -1.23 34.17
CA SER A 252 -14.81 -0.40 35.29
C SER A 252 -16.21 0.21 35.05
N GLY A 253 -17.11 -0.57 34.44
CA GLY A 253 -18.50 -0.15 34.15
C GLY A 253 -18.67 0.75 32.91
N ARG A 254 -17.63 0.98 32.11
CA ARG A 254 -17.69 1.75 30.85
C ARG A 254 -17.43 0.83 29.66
N LEU A 255 -18.23 0.97 28.60
CA LEU A 255 -18.02 0.25 27.34
C LEU A 255 -16.93 0.95 26.51
N PHE A 256 -15.87 0.22 26.20
CA PHE A 256 -14.78 0.61 25.32
C PHE A 256 -14.98 -0.07 23.97
N LYS A 257 -14.74 0.68 22.89
CA LYS A 257 -14.72 0.17 21.53
C LYS A 257 -13.27 -0.09 21.14
N TYR A 258 -12.94 -1.33 20.79
CA TYR A 258 -11.62 -1.74 20.33
C TYR A 258 -11.49 -1.72 18.81
N GLY A 259 -12.58 -1.43 18.09
CA GLY A 259 -12.51 -1.18 16.66
C GLY A 259 -11.93 -2.36 15.88
N GLY A 260 -12.20 -3.59 16.30
CA GLY A 260 -11.86 -4.79 15.53
C GLY A 260 -10.40 -5.20 15.56
N VAL A 261 -9.68 -4.91 16.64
CA VAL A 261 -8.27 -5.30 16.76
C VAL A 261 -8.13 -6.81 16.97
N ILE A 262 -7.12 -7.43 16.34
CA ILE A 262 -6.87 -8.88 16.45
C ILE A 262 -6.25 -9.21 17.81
N ASP A 263 -7.01 -9.85 18.70
CA ASP A 263 -6.53 -10.27 20.02
C ASP A 263 -6.38 -11.80 20.18
N TYR A 264 -6.70 -12.54 19.11
CA TYR A 264 -6.39 -13.96 18.99
C TYR A 264 -6.02 -14.29 17.54
N PHE A 265 -4.88 -14.95 17.34
CA PHE A 265 -4.45 -15.48 16.05
C PHE A 265 -3.63 -16.74 16.28
N GLY A 266 -4.11 -17.87 15.78
CA GLY A 266 -3.44 -19.15 15.92
C GLY A 266 -4.43 -20.29 15.89
N ASN A 267 -4.18 -21.33 16.68
CA ASN A 267 -5.05 -22.50 16.79
C ASN A 267 -5.37 -22.80 18.26
N GLN A 268 -6.13 -23.86 18.52
CA GLN A 268 -6.56 -24.23 19.89
C GLN A 268 -5.42 -24.36 20.92
N LYS A 269 -4.18 -24.60 20.47
CA LYS A 269 -3.00 -24.79 21.35
C LYS A 269 -2.14 -23.53 21.47
N ILE A 270 -2.18 -22.64 20.48
CA ILE A 270 -1.22 -21.56 20.31
C ILE A 270 -1.96 -20.28 19.94
N ASN A 271 -1.66 -19.21 20.63
CA ASN A 271 -2.15 -17.87 20.30
C ASN A 271 -0.96 -16.90 20.22
N PHE A 272 -0.75 -16.32 19.05
CA PHE A 272 0.32 -15.34 18.79
C PHE A 272 -0.11 -13.91 19.10
N ALA A 273 -1.39 -13.67 19.37
CA ALA A 273 -1.94 -12.35 19.60
C ALA A 273 -2.33 -12.18 21.06
N LYS A 274 -2.13 -10.98 21.60
CA LYS A 274 -2.69 -10.59 22.90
C LYS A 274 -2.96 -9.10 22.87
N LEU A 275 -4.12 -8.72 23.38
CA LEU A 275 -4.40 -7.31 23.62
C LEU A 275 -3.75 -6.91 24.94
N TYR A 276 -2.87 -5.92 24.90
CA TYR A 276 -2.20 -5.42 26.09
C TYR A 276 -2.95 -4.21 26.65
N GLU A 277 -3.37 -4.33 27.91
CA GLU A 277 -3.96 -3.24 28.68
C GLU A 277 -3.04 -2.91 29.86
N PRO A 278 -2.43 -1.72 29.91
CA PRO A 278 -1.69 -1.28 31.08
C PRO A 278 -2.62 -1.12 32.29
N PRO A 279 -2.22 -1.58 33.50
CA PRO A 279 -2.96 -1.31 34.72
C PRO A 279 -3.17 0.21 34.90
N ASN A 280 -4.39 0.64 35.23
CA ASN A 280 -4.78 2.06 35.40
C ASN A 280 -4.79 2.92 34.13
N SER A 281 -4.96 2.34 32.94
CA SER A 281 -5.06 3.13 31.70
C SER A 281 -6.20 4.16 31.76
N THR A 282 -5.88 5.44 31.50
CA THR A 282 -6.86 6.51 31.29
C THR A 282 -7.07 6.72 29.78
N ARG A 283 -7.89 7.69 29.33
CA ARG A 283 -8.02 7.99 27.88
C ARG A 283 -6.67 8.33 27.21
N SER A 284 -5.66 8.81 27.94
CA SER A 284 -4.30 9.00 27.41
C SER A 284 -3.46 7.72 27.37
N GLY A 285 -3.91 6.64 28.00
CA GLY A 285 -3.34 5.29 27.97
C GLY A 285 -3.85 4.40 26.82
N LEU A 286 -4.76 4.92 25.97
CA LEU A 286 -5.24 4.24 24.76
C LEU A 286 -4.14 4.02 23.70
N ASN A 287 -2.95 4.60 23.89
CA ASN A 287 -1.75 4.42 23.06
C ASN A 287 -1.10 3.02 23.20
N PHE A 288 -1.64 2.12 24.04
CA PHE A 288 -1.00 0.84 24.39
C PHE A 288 -1.71 -0.42 23.92
N PHE A 289 -2.94 -0.29 23.45
CA PHE A 289 -3.65 -1.42 22.86
C PHE A 289 -3.04 -1.69 21.48
N HIS A 290 -2.28 -2.76 21.33
CA HIS A 290 -2.06 -3.35 20.02
C HIS A 290 -2.56 -4.77 20.07
N GLY A 291 -3.34 -5.12 19.08
CA GLY A 291 -3.50 -6.51 18.71
C GLY A 291 -2.36 -6.93 17.83
N MET A 292 -2.51 -8.11 17.25
CA MET A 292 -1.52 -8.72 16.39
C MET A 292 -1.19 -7.86 15.18
N LEU A 293 -2.16 -7.26 14.50
CA LEU A 293 -1.96 -6.62 13.21
C LEU A 293 -2.85 -5.38 13.05
N ASP A 294 -2.26 -4.24 12.74
CA ASP A 294 -2.95 -2.96 12.55
C ASP A 294 -2.20 -2.03 11.59
N SER A 295 -2.79 -0.91 11.20
CA SER A 295 -2.13 0.22 10.54
C SER A 295 -2.24 1.50 11.38
N PHE A 296 -1.31 2.44 11.18
CA PHE A 296 -1.39 3.75 11.82
C PHE A 296 -0.81 4.87 10.96
N PHE A 297 -1.35 6.08 11.16
CA PHE A 297 -0.89 7.33 10.57
C PHE A 297 -1.02 8.43 11.63
N GLU A 298 0.11 8.98 12.09
CA GLU A 298 0.19 10.15 12.96
C GLU A 298 0.59 11.38 12.11
N PHE A 299 0.05 12.55 12.40
CA PHE A 299 0.49 13.80 11.76
C PHE A 299 0.11 15.00 12.65
N GLY A 300 1.07 15.88 12.93
CA GLY A 300 0.85 17.08 13.75
C GLY A 300 0.42 16.80 15.19
N TYR A 301 -0.34 17.71 15.82
CA TYR A 301 -0.81 17.58 17.22
C TYR A 301 -1.98 16.59 17.42
N ASP A 302 -2.56 16.08 16.34
CA ASP A 302 -3.68 15.14 16.37
C ASP A 302 -3.17 13.71 16.24
N LYS A 303 -2.80 13.08 17.36
CA LYS A 303 -2.45 11.65 17.40
C LYS A 303 -3.66 10.80 16.99
N ARG A 304 -3.56 9.97 15.96
CA ARG A 304 -4.68 9.13 15.49
C ARG A 304 -4.26 7.68 15.25
N TYR A 305 -4.96 6.75 15.91
CA TYR A 305 -4.80 5.30 15.76
C TYR A 305 -6.15 4.70 15.37
N ALA A 306 -6.18 3.57 14.66
CA ALA A 306 -7.42 2.86 14.36
C ALA A 306 -8.26 2.56 15.63
N LEU A 307 -7.62 2.29 16.76
CA LEU A 307 -8.30 2.08 18.06
C LEU A 307 -8.93 3.34 18.66
N LEU A 308 -8.36 4.51 18.38
CA LEU A 308 -8.74 5.80 18.95
C LEU A 308 -9.73 6.57 18.09
N VAL A 309 -9.77 6.24 16.80
CA VAL A 309 -10.75 6.77 15.86
C VAL A 309 -12.02 5.93 15.95
N LYS A 310 -13.19 6.54 15.73
CA LYS A 310 -14.45 5.80 15.59
C LYS A 310 -14.32 4.86 14.38
N THR A 311 -13.90 3.63 14.63
CA THR A 311 -13.63 2.64 13.58
C THR A 311 -14.84 1.80 13.34
N ASP A 312 -15.35 1.82 12.12
CA ASP A 312 -16.47 0.98 11.71
C ASP A 312 -15.93 -0.39 11.33
N THR A 313 -16.63 -1.43 11.79
CA THR A 313 -16.21 -2.82 11.61
C THR A 313 -17.37 -3.62 11.03
N TRP A 314 -17.07 -4.51 10.09
CA TRP A 314 -18.07 -5.39 9.48
C TRP A 314 -17.44 -6.65 8.88
N ILE A 315 -18.29 -7.63 8.55
CA ILE A 315 -17.91 -8.74 7.68
C ILE A 315 -18.16 -8.30 6.24
N ASP A 316 -17.08 -8.06 5.50
CA ASP A 316 -17.16 -7.65 4.09
C ASP A 316 -17.65 -8.80 3.21
N SER A 317 -17.15 -10.01 3.42
CA SER A 317 -17.50 -11.19 2.64
C SER A 317 -17.49 -12.47 3.47
N ARG A 318 -18.40 -13.39 3.13
CA ARG A 318 -18.46 -14.77 3.62
C ARG A 318 -18.13 -15.78 2.51
N GLY A 319 -17.36 -15.32 1.52
CA GLY A 319 -17.26 -15.93 0.19
C GLY A 319 -16.75 -17.38 0.16
N PRO A 320 -16.71 -17.98 -1.05
CA PRO A 320 -16.38 -19.39 -1.23
C PRO A 320 -14.94 -19.74 -0.84
N LEU A 321 -14.00 -18.81 -1.00
CA LEU A 321 -12.57 -19.05 -0.79
C LEU A 321 -12.08 -18.52 0.56
N LEU A 322 -12.67 -17.43 1.05
CA LEU A 322 -12.22 -16.74 2.24
C LEU A 322 -13.33 -15.89 2.87
N ALA A 323 -13.29 -15.75 4.20
CA ALA A 323 -14.07 -14.72 4.88
C ALA A 323 -13.25 -13.45 5.01
N VAL A 324 -13.90 -12.29 4.93
CA VAL A 324 -13.24 -11.00 5.08
C VAL A 324 -13.85 -10.23 6.24
N TYR A 325 -13.03 -9.97 7.23
CA TYR A 325 -13.30 -8.96 8.23
C TYR A 325 -12.76 -7.62 7.74
N ALA A 326 -13.50 -6.54 7.95
CA ALA A 326 -13.12 -5.22 7.48
C ALA A 326 -13.24 -4.15 8.56
N ARG A 327 -12.35 -3.17 8.48
CA ARG A 327 -12.35 -1.96 9.28
C ARG A 327 -12.26 -0.73 8.41
N LYS A 328 -12.91 0.35 8.83
CA LYS A 328 -12.81 1.67 8.22
C LYS A 328 -12.62 2.72 9.30
N TRP A 329 -11.64 3.59 9.12
CA TRP A 329 -11.40 4.69 10.04
C TRP A 329 -10.96 5.95 9.30
N SER A 330 -11.18 7.11 9.92
CA SER A 330 -10.93 8.42 9.30
C SER A 330 -9.50 8.88 9.52
N LEU A 331 -8.85 9.34 8.43
CA LEU A 331 -7.59 10.09 8.47
C LEU A 331 -7.77 11.49 9.09
N GLY A 332 -8.99 11.89 9.44
CA GLY A 332 -9.26 13.13 10.15
C GLY A 332 -9.41 14.38 9.31
N GLY A 333 -10.34 15.25 9.72
CA GLY A 333 -10.73 16.40 8.91
C GLY A 333 -11.38 15.95 7.61
N ASP A 334 -10.98 16.56 6.51
CA ASP A 334 -11.39 16.27 5.14
C ASP A 334 -10.37 15.40 4.37
N ARG A 335 -9.38 14.80 5.07
CA ARG A 335 -8.25 14.08 4.45
C ARG A 335 -8.61 12.76 3.80
N GLY A 336 -9.62 12.05 4.30
CA GLY A 336 -10.08 10.77 3.75
C GLY A 336 -10.16 9.65 4.78
N TYR A 337 -9.97 8.41 4.33
CA TYR A 337 -10.22 7.19 5.09
C TYR A 337 -9.15 6.12 4.85
N VAL A 338 -8.94 5.28 5.85
CA VAL A 338 -8.22 4.02 5.72
C VAL A 338 -9.22 2.88 5.83
N TYR A 339 -9.09 1.92 4.92
CA TYR A 339 -9.82 0.67 4.91
C TYR A 339 -8.82 -0.47 5.13
N GLU A 340 -9.17 -1.38 6.03
CA GLU A 340 -8.35 -2.54 6.33
C GLU A 340 -9.19 -3.79 6.16
N PHE A 341 -8.68 -4.75 5.40
CA PHE A 341 -9.37 -6.00 5.12
C PHE A 341 -8.47 -7.16 5.53
N PHE A 342 -9.06 -8.10 6.27
CA PHE A 342 -8.42 -9.31 6.75
C PHE A 342 -9.10 -10.50 6.09
N GLY A 343 -8.55 -10.96 4.97
CA GLY A 343 -8.98 -12.15 4.26
C GLY A 343 -8.46 -13.40 4.94
N ILE A 344 -9.35 -14.29 5.37
CA ILE A 344 -9.03 -15.53 6.08
C ILE A 344 -9.47 -16.70 5.18
N PRO A 345 -8.53 -17.30 4.43
CA PRO A 345 -8.84 -18.37 3.48
C PRO A 345 -9.24 -19.67 4.15
N VAL A 346 -10.04 -20.48 3.45
CA VAL A 346 -10.40 -21.84 3.89
C VAL A 346 -9.13 -22.69 4.08
N ASP A 347 -9.11 -23.50 5.14
CA ASP A 347 -8.10 -24.54 5.40
C ASP A 347 -6.63 -24.06 5.34
N SER A 348 -6.39 -22.77 5.63
CA SER A 348 -5.08 -22.14 5.44
C SER A 348 -4.48 -21.63 6.76
N LYS A 349 -3.15 -21.62 6.83
CA LYS A 349 -2.36 -21.11 7.96
C LYS A 349 -1.99 -19.63 7.85
N TYR A 350 -2.58 -18.89 6.92
CA TYR A 350 -2.29 -17.47 6.73
C TYR A 350 -3.56 -16.65 6.65
N ILE A 351 -3.39 -15.34 6.85
CA ILE A 351 -4.37 -14.32 6.50
C ILE A 351 -3.74 -13.37 5.49
N LEU A 352 -4.59 -12.75 4.69
CA LEU A 352 -4.23 -11.66 3.79
C LEU A 352 -4.68 -10.36 4.44
N TYR A 353 -3.72 -9.50 4.72
CA TYR A 353 -3.99 -8.17 5.24
C TYR A 353 -3.85 -7.16 4.12
N ARG A 354 -4.94 -6.48 3.79
CA ARG A 354 -4.97 -5.41 2.81
C ARG A 354 -5.25 -4.08 3.50
N CYS A 355 -4.40 -3.09 3.29
CA CYS A 355 -4.62 -1.72 3.73
C CYS A 355 -4.81 -0.83 2.50
N VAL A 356 -5.93 -0.12 2.43
CA VAL A 356 -6.26 0.82 1.36
C VAL A 356 -6.42 2.21 1.97
N VAL A 357 -5.62 3.17 1.52
CA VAL A 357 -5.66 4.57 1.96
C VAL A 357 -6.33 5.40 0.89
N GLU A 358 -7.53 5.88 1.17
CA GLU A 358 -8.27 6.79 0.30
C GLU A 358 -8.03 8.23 0.77
N VAL A 359 -7.39 9.02 -0.10
CA VAL A 359 -6.96 10.39 0.20
C VAL A 359 -7.79 11.36 -0.60
N ASN A 360 -8.52 12.21 0.11
CA ASN A 360 -9.35 13.28 -0.45
C ASN A 360 -8.63 14.63 -0.44
N ARG A 361 -7.70 14.81 0.49
CA ARG A 361 -6.87 16.00 0.60
C ARG A 361 -5.45 15.62 0.96
N GLU A 362 -4.49 16.26 0.32
CA GLU A 362 -3.07 16.02 0.54
C GLU A 362 -2.70 16.13 2.02
N PHE A 363 -1.88 15.18 2.48
CA PHE A 363 -1.22 15.25 3.78
C PHE A 363 0.16 14.59 3.69
N SER A 364 1.04 14.97 4.61
CA SER A 364 2.35 14.35 4.74
C SER A 364 2.48 13.73 6.12
N VAL A 365 3.18 12.60 6.15
CA VAL A 365 3.68 11.95 7.36
C VAL A 365 5.18 11.99 7.31
N GLY A 366 5.83 12.14 8.45
CA GLY A 366 7.27 12.16 8.45
C GLY A 366 7.85 12.32 9.84
N PRO A 367 9.17 12.18 9.93
CA PRO A 367 9.86 12.35 11.18
C PRO A 367 9.77 13.81 11.63
N ASN A 368 9.13 14.06 12.78
CA ASN A 368 9.19 15.39 13.40
C ASN A 368 10.66 15.78 13.68
N PRO A 369 11.05 17.06 13.47
CA PRO A 369 12.35 17.54 13.88
C PRO A 369 12.42 17.53 15.41
N GLY A 370 13.43 16.89 15.99
CA GLY A 370 13.62 16.94 17.44
C GLY A 370 15.03 16.62 17.90
N PRO A 371 15.98 17.57 17.84
CA PRO A 371 17.14 17.56 18.70
C PRO A 371 16.75 18.08 20.11
N GLY A 372 16.88 17.25 21.14
CA GLY A 372 16.91 17.72 22.54
C GLY A 372 15.61 17.74 23.37
N ALA A 373 14.59 16.92 23.09
CA ALA A 373 13.41 16.83 23.94
C ALA A 373 13.59 15.80 25.09
N GLY A 374 13.91 16.28 26.30
CA GLY A 374 13.74 15.48 27.52
C GLY A 374 12.25 15.29 27.81
N GLY A 375 11.77 14.04 27.87
CA GLY A 375 10.35 13.73 28.14
C GLY A 375 9.69 12.90 27.03
N TYR A 376 10.24 11.73 26.80
CA TYR A 376 9.88 10.73 25.78
C TYR A 376 8.61 9.91 26.15
N GLU A 377 7.59 10.52 26.75
CA GLU A 377 6.67 9.79 27.64
C GLU A 377 5.40 9.18 27.04
N PHE A 378 5.04 9.35 25.76
CA PHE A 378 3.89 8.59 25.21
C PHE A 378 4.09 8.19 23.74
N TYR A 379 4.41 6.90 23.54
CA TYR A 379 4.51 6.14 22.28
C TYR A 379 5.13 6.94 21.15
N ASN A 380 6.43 6.76 20.92
CA ASN A 380 7.15 7.56 19.93
C ASN A 380 7.40 6.78 18.63
N PRO A 381 6.52 6.90 17.62
CA PRO A 381 6.80 6.52 16.24
C PRO A 381 7.81 7.46 15.56
N ALA A 382 8.67 8.18 16.30
CA ALA A 382 9.83 8.87 15.71
C ALA A 382 10.88 7.93 15.13
N GLY A 383 10.83 6.63 15.47
CA GLY A 383 11.42 5.56 14.66
C GLY A 383 10.65 5.46 13.34
N MET A 384 9.39 5.03 13.38
CA MET A 384 8.59 4.74 12.19
C MET A 384 8.06 5.98 11.41
N GLY A 385 8.62 7.18 11.64
CA GLY A 385 8.25 8.46 11.02
C GLY A 385 6.76 8.81 10.91
N GLU A 386 5.97 8.47 11.93
CA GLU A 386 4.51 8.75 11.98
C GLU A 386 3.63 7.91 11.02
N MET A 387 4.12 6.79 10.49
CA MET A 387 3.32 5.84 9.71
C MET A 387 3.78 4.40 9.95
N GLY A 388 2.84 3.45 9.96
CA GLY A 388 3.19 2.02 9.89
C GLY A 388 2.09 1.21 9.23
N VAL A 389 2.45 0.50 8.16
CA VAL A 389 1.56 -0.39 7.40
C VAL A 389 2.39 -1.60 6.93
N PRO A 390 2.12 -2.82 7.40
CA PRO A 390 1.37 -3.14 8.60
C PRO A 390 2.20 -2.79 9.84
N HIS A 391 1.58 -2.89 11.01
CA HIS A 391 2.24 -3.00 12.30
C HIS A 391 1.85 -4.35 12.92
N LEU A 392 2.80 -5.29 12.95
CA LEU A 392 2.67 -6.66 13.41
C LEU A 392 3.31 -6.81 14.81
N ALA A 393 2.59 -7.41 15.75
CA ALA A 393 3.05 -7.74 17.09
C ALA A 393 2.83 -9.23 17.38
N VAL A 394 3.86 -9.91 17.90
CA VAL A 394 3.81 -11.35 18.19
C VAL A 394 4.19 -11.60 19.64
N VAL A 395 3.31 -12.31 20.34
CA VAL A 395 3.49 -12.70 21.75
C VAL A 395 4.60 -13.72 21.89
N GLY A 396 5.55 -13.45 22.78
CA GLY A 396 6.63 -14.38 23.14
C GLY A 396 7.67 -14.60 22.05
N ALA A 397 7.62 -13.82 20.95
CA ALA A 397 8.69 -13.85 19.97
C ALA A 397 9.99 -13.36 20.63
N THR A 398 11.09 -14.06 20.37
CA THR A 398 12.40 -13.76 20.94
C THR A 398 13.37 -13.28 19.88
N TYR A 399 13.25 -13.67 18.61
CA TYR A 399 14.16 -13.21 17.56
C TYR A 399 13.44 -13.05 16.23
N TYR A 400 14.14 -12.42 15.28
CA TYR A 400 13.69 -12.29 13.90
C TYR A 400 14.55 -13.11 12.99
N LEU A 401 13.92 -13.68 11.98
CA LEU A 401 14.57 -14.44 10.94
C LEU A 401 14.11 -13.88 9.59
N ILE A 402 15.03 -13.79 8.64
CA ILE A 402 14.71 -13.52 7.25
C ILE A 402 15.10 -14.71 6.37
N GLU A 403 14.68 -14.71 5.10
CA GLU A 403 14.86 -15.88 4.23
C GLU A 403 16.33 -16.18 3.87
N SER A 404 17.26 -15.24 4.10
CA SER A 404 18.71 -15.42 3.97
C SER A 404 19.39 -16.13 5.14
N GLU A 405 18.64 -16.52 6.19
CA GLU A 405 19.14 -17.11 7.44
C GLU A 405 19.75 -16.11 8.43
N ASP A 406 19.71 -14.82 8.12
CA ASP A 406 20.17 -13.79 9.05
C ASP A 406 19.20 -13.69 10.24
N ILE A 407 19.77 -13.78 11.45
CA ILE A 407 19.04 -13.70 12.72
C ILE A 407 19.30 -12.33 13.35
N TYR A 408 18.22 -11.64 13.72
CA TYR A 408 18.28 -10.34 14.36
C TYR A 408 17.71 -10.39 15.78
N TYR A 409 18.36 -9.66 16.69
CA TYR A 409 17.88 -9.40 18.05
C TYR A 409 18.15 -7.93 18.40
N PRO A 410 17.59 -6.96 17.65
CA PRO A 410 17.96 -5.57 17.83
C PRO A 410 17.28 -5.06 19.12
N PRO A 411 18.04 -4.65 20.15
CA PRO A 411 17.49 -3.82 21.20
C PRO A 411 17.05 -2.48 20.60
N TRP A 412 16.45 -1.63 21.43
CA TRP A 412 16.23 -0.23 21.05
C TRP A 412 17.53 0.41 20.49
N PRO A 413 17.45 1.16 19.37
CA PRO A 413 16.24 1.69 18.77
C PRO A 413 15.58 0.79 17.72
N GLY A 414 16.17 -0.36 17.37
CA GLY A 414 15.71 -1.30 16.35
C GLY A 414 16.62 -1.38 15.10
N VAL A 415 16.16 -2.05 14.03
CA VAL A 415 16.86 -2.15 12.73
C VAL A 415 15.86 -2.01 11.57
N ASP A 416 16.33 -1.46 10.44
CA ASP A 416 15.56 -1.38 9.20
C ASP A 416 16.08 -2.43 8.20
N ILE A 417 15.17 -3.24 7.66
CA ILE A 417 15.45 -4.28 6.66
C ILE A 417 14.67 -3.95 5.39
N TRP A 418 15.24 -4.20 4.20
CA TRP A 418 14.52 -3.93 2.96
C TRP A 418 13.20 -4.73 2.91
N ILE A 419 12.08 -4.06 2.62
CA ILE A 419 10.72 -4.63 2.64
C ILE A 419 10.54 -5.86 1.73
N LYS A 420 11.42 -6.06 0.73
CA LYS A 420 11.32 -7.22 -0.17
C LYS A 420 11.52 -8.55 0.57
N HIS A 421 12.30 -8.52 1.65
CA HIS A 421 12.63 -9.72 2.42
C HIS A 421 11.40 -10.17 3.19
N SER A 422 11.19 -11.47 3.26
CA SER A 422 10.14 -12.04 4.09
C SER A 422 10.69 -12.23 5.50
N ILE A 423 9.93 -11.81 6.51
CA ILE A 423 10.41 -11.79 7.91
C ILE A 423 9.52 -12.65 8.78
N ALA A 424 10.11 -13.46 9.66
CA ALA A 424 9.40 -14.14 10.73
C ALA A 424 9.78 -13.56 12.09
N LEU A 425 8.75 -13.37 12.92
CA LEU A 425 8.85 -13.08 14.35
C LEU A 425 8.73 -14.43 15.07
N CYS A 426 9.84 -14.95 15.59
CA CYS A 426 9.94 -16.34 16.04
C CYS A 426 9.95 -16.45 17.56
N VAL A 427 9.11 -17.33 18.09
CA VAL A 427 9.16 -17.82 19.49
C VAL A 427 10.26 -18.88 19.60
N ASP A 428 10.27 -19.82 18.65
CA ASP A 428 11.32 -20.83 18.45
C ASP A 428 11.46 -21.14 16.95
N PHE A 429 12.32 -22.09 16.59
CA PHE A 429 12.60 -22.44 15.18
C PHE A 429 11.38 -22.92 14.38
N ASN A 430 10.37 -23.48 15.05
CA ASN A 430 9.18 -24.06 14.43
C ASN A 430 7.89 -23.34 14.83
N LEU A 431 8.02 -22.19 15.50
CA LEU A 431 6.91 -21.44 16.08
C LEU A 431 7.11 -19.94 15.90
N GLY A 432 6.20 -19.29 15.19
CA GLY A 432 6.26 -17.86 14.97
C GLY A 432 5.20 -17.35 13.99
N VAL A 433 5.38 -16.12 13.53
CA VAL A 433 4.55 -15.52 12.49
C VAL A 433 5.43 -14.95 11.39
N GLY A 434 5.25 -15.44 10.17
CA GLY A 434 5.88 -14.91 8.97
C GLY A 434 5.04 -13.81 8.33
N ILE A 435 5.69 -12.83 7.72
CA ILE A 435 5.05 -11.79 6.93
C ILE A 435 5.84 -11.51 5.64
N SER A 436 5.11 -11.35 4.53
CA SER A 436 5.65 -10.95 3.24
C SER A 436 4.76 -9.89 2.59
N LEU A 437 5.39 -8.95 1.89
CA LEU A 437 4.72 -7.99 1.01
C LEU A 437 4.31 -8.70 -0.29
N VAL A 438 3.03 -8.62 -0.65
CA VAL A 438 2.47 -9.20 -1.88
C VAL A 438 2.25 -8.11 -2.93
N VAL A 439 1.73 -6.97 -2.49
CA VAL A 439 1.54 -5.77 -3.33
C VAL A 439 2.02 -4.55 -2.55
N ASN A 440 2.88 -3.76 -3.18
CA ASN A 440 3.31 -2.46 -2.69
C ASN A 440 2.69 -1.35 -3.55
N ASP A 441 2.45 -0.19 -2.97
CA ASP A 441 2.05 0.96 -3.76
C ASP A 441 3.26 1.59 -4.47
N GLU A 442 3.16 1.93 -5.75
CA GLU A 442 4.29 2.50 -6.48
C GLU A 442 4.48 4.00 -6.22
N ALA A 443 3.41 4.72 -5.88
CA ALA A 443 3.47 6.16 -5.63
C ALA A 443 3.78 6.47 -4.16
N ALA A 444 3.45 5.56 -3.24
CA ALA A 444 3.80 5.64 -1.83
C ALA A 444 4.41 4.32 -1.32
N PRO A 445 5.56 3.87 -1.86
CA PRO A 445 6.09 2.54 -1.54
C PRO A 445 6.58 2.45 -0.10
N LEU A 446 6.25 1.32 0.52
CA LEU A 446 7.00 0.88 1.70
C LEU A 446 8.40 0.50 1.24
N GLY A 447 9.41 1.00 1.94
CA GLY A 447 10.82 0.71 1.66
C GLY A 447 11.41 -0.27 2.66
N TYR A 448 10.95 -0.26 3.91
CA TYR A 448 11.62 -0.99 4.98
C TYR A 448 10.64 -1.69 5.91
N TRP A 449 11.06 -2.85 6.42
CA TRP A 449 10.61 -3.39 7.68
C TRP A 449 11.41 -2.76 8.80
N HIS A 450 10.76 -1.96 9.64
CA HIS A 450 11.31 -1.48 10.88
C HIS A 450 11.01 -2.48 12.01
N ILE A 451 12.05 -2.89 12.74
CA ILE A 451 11.98 -3.99 13.70
C ILE A 451 12.56 -3.58 15.05
N SER A 452 11.86 -3.88 16.15
CA SER A 452 12.36 -3.59 17.51
C SER A 452 11.89 -4.63 18.54
N THR A 453 12.81 -5.08 19.39
CA THR A 453 12.51 -5.96 20.55
C THR A 453 12.00 -5.22 21.78
N THR A 454 11.95 -3.87 21.75
CA THR A 454 11.52 -3.08 22.91
C THR A 454 10.52 -2.01 22.50
N LYS A 455 9.37 -1.99 23.17
CA LYS A 455 8.35 -0.94 23.00
C LYS A 455 8.63 0.24 23.94
N TRP A 456 9.31 1.26 23.42
CA TRP A 456 9.55 2.51 24.15
C TRP A 456 8.21 3.21 24.53
N PRO A 457 8.08 3.85 25.72
CA PRO A 457 9.11 4.17 26.73
C PRO A 457 9.27 3.18 27.90
N TRP A 458 8.68 1.98 27.87
CA TRP A 458 8.61 1.16 29.09
C TRP A 458 9.70 0.09 29.10
N GLU A 459 10.66 0.22 30.02
CA GLU A 459 11.67 -0.80 30.37
C GLU A 459 11.15 -1.78 31.45
N ASP A 460 9.82 -1.94 31.57
CA ASP A 460 9.15 -2.77 32.58
C ASP A 460 8.70 -4.14 32.03
N GLU A 461 8.24 -5.04 32.91
CA GLU A 461 7.75 -6.42 32.65
C GLU A 461 6.68 -6.54 31.53
N TYR A 462 6.10 -5.43 31.07
CA TYR A 462 5.08 -5.38 30.02
C TYR A 462 5.63 -5.23 28.60
N SER A 463 6.91 -4.83 28.44
CA SER A 463 7.56 -4.67 27.12
C SER A 463 8.43 -5.86 26.72
N SER A 464 8.71 -6.79 27.63
CA SER A 464 9.55 -7.99 27.39
C SER A 464 8.87 -9.10 26.60
N ASP A 465 7.53 -9.08 26.52
CA ASP A 465 6.75 -10.18 25.95
C ASP A 465 6.35 -9.96 24.48
N MET A 466 6.78 -8.85 23.87
CA MET A 466 6.41 -8.50 22.49
C MET A 466 7.58 -8.01 21.67
N ILE A 467 7.59 -8.51 20.44
CA ILE A 467 8.45 -8.10 19.37
C ILE A 467 7.56 -7.47 18.28
N PHE A 468 8.01 -6.33 17.72
CA PHE A 468 7.23 -5.55 16.76
C PHE A 468 7.96 -5.44 15.42
N LEU A 469 7.16 -5.49 14.36
CA LEU A 469 7.59 -5.24 12.99
C LEU A 469 6.60 -4.27 12.35
N ALA A 470 7.11 -3.23 11.68
CA ALA A 470 6.30 -2.30 10.93
C ALA A 470 6.83 -2.09 9.51
N GLY A 471 5.95 -2.06 8.51
CA GLY A 471 6.30 -1.57 7.18
C GLY A 471 6.27 -0.05 7.16
N ILE A 472 7.36 0.59 6.72
CA ILE A 472 7.51 2.04 6.68
C ILE A 472 7.84 2.52 5.26
N HIS A 473 7.48 3.77 4.95
CA HIS A 473 7.76 4.39 3.66
C HIS A 473 9.27 4.47 3.38
N GLU A 474 9.69 4.38 2.12
CA GLU A 474 11.12 4.40 1.73
C GLU A 474 11.85 5.71 2.06
N ASN A 475 11.11 6.79 2.28
CA ASN A 475 11.66 8.10 2.65
C ASN A 475 11.76 8.27 4.17
N MET A 476 11.31 7.31 4.96
CA MET A 476 11.12 7.45 6.40
C MET A 476 12.07 6.57 7.19
N LEU A 477 13.38 6.71 6.92
CA LEU A 477 14.41 6.06 7.75
C LEU A 477 14.25 6.41 9.22
N CYS A 478 14.46 5.41 10.07
CA CYS A 478 13.94 5.47 11.42
C CYS A 478 14.71 6.37 12.37
N TYR A 479 16.02 6.57 12.14
CA TYR A 479 16.86 7.27 13.12
C TYR A 479 17.61 8.45 12.54
N ASP A 480 17.75 9.48 13.38
CA ASP A 480 18.64 10.60 13.10
C ASP A 480 20.10 10.12 13.18
N GLY A 481 20.91 10.43 12.17
CA GLY A 481 22.30 9.96 12.07
C GLY A 481 22.50 8.51 11.63
N GLN A 482 21.43 7.81 11.20
CA GLN A 482 21.52 6.49 10.59
C GLN A 482 22.48 6.54 9.39
N ASN A 483 23.55 5.75 9.45
CA ASN A 483 24.56 5.76 8.41
C ASN A 483 24.07 4.88 7.25
N ILE A 484 23.48 5.54 6.26
CA ILE A 484 23.02 4.97 4.99
C ILE A 484 24.02 3.98 4.38
N SER A 485 25.32 4.28 4.40
CA SER A 485 26.37 3.40 3.84
C SER A 485 26.67 2.14 4.67
N LYS A 486 26.12 2.04 5.88
CA LYS A 486 26.28 0.91 6.80
C LYS A 486 24.97 0.14 7.02
N GLU A 487 23.89 0.52 6.33
CA GLU A 487 22.66 -0.25 6.38
C GLU A 487 22.91 -1.65 5.82
N PRO A 488 22.38 -2.71 6.46
CA PRO A 488 22.67 -4.10 6.08
C PRO A 488 22.43 -4.43 4.59
N TYR A 489 21.58 -3.63 3.93
CA TYR A 489 21.18 -3.81 2.54
C TYR A 489 21.39 -2.57 1.65
N ALA A 490 22.28 -1.65 2.04
CA ALA A 490 22.63 -0.49 1.21
C ALA A 490 23.20 -0.88 -0.18
N SER A 491 23.73 -2.09 -0.30
CA SER A 491 24.20 -2.66 -1.57
C SER A 491 23.08 -3.12 -2.49
N GLU A 492 21.89 -3.40 -1.95
CA GLU A 492 20.79 -3.99 -2.71
C GLU A 492 19.76 -2.95 -3.16
N ARG A 493 19.73 -1.77 -2.51
CA ARG A 493 18.88 -0.64 -2.86
C ARG A 493 19.57 0.66 -2.48
N GLU A 494 19.43 1.69 -3.33
CA GLU A 494 19.78 3.05 -2.94
C GLU A 494 18.92 3.48 -1.75
N VAL A 495 19.59 3.74 -0.63
CA VAL A 495 18.94 4.17 0.61
C VAL A 495 18.69 5.67 0.50
N LYS A 496 17.42 6.07 0.62
CA LYS A 496 17.02 7.47 0.55
C LYS A 496 17.24 8.15 1.90
N PRO A 497 17.67 9.42 1.93
CA PRO A 497 17.76 10.18 3.17
C PRO A 497 16.40 10.27 3.87
N ARG A 498 16.45 10.35 5.20
CA ARG A 498 15.28 10.58 6.05
C ARG A 498 14.53 11.84 5.61
N GLY A 499 13.22 11.72 5.43
CA GLY A 499 12.32 12.77 4.97
C GLY A 499 10.86 12.41 5.22
N SER A 500 9.95 13.12 4.58
CA SER A 500 8.49 12.89 4.69
C SER A 500 7.96 12.06 3.52
N ALA A 501 6.94 11.24 3.77
CA ALA A 501 6.06 10.72 2.74
C ALA A 501 4.88 11.68 2.54
N THR A 502 4.58 12.03 1.29
CA THR A 502 3.43 12.88 0.96
C THR A 502 2.39 12.07 0.22
N TYR A 503 1.19 12.02 0.78
CA TYR A 503 0.02 11.38 0.23
C TYR A 503 -0.84 12.44 -0.45
N ARG A 504 -0.85 12.41 -1.78
CA ARG A 504 -1.70 13.28 -2.61
C ARG A 504 -3.10 12.69 -2.72
N ARG A 505 -4.04 13.44 -3.30
CA ARG A 505 -5.38 12.90 -3.58
C ARG A 505 -5.25 11.65 -4.45
N GLY A 506 -5.92 10.57 -4.06
CA GLY A 506 -5.74 9.27 -4.71
C GLY A 506 -6.19 8.09 -3.83
N VAL A 507 -5.91 6.88 -4.32
CA VAL A 507 -6.05 5.64 -3.55
C VAL A 507 -4.74 4.89 -3.61
N TYR A 508 -4.23 4.54 -2.44
CA TYR A 508 -3.00 3.78 -2.25
C TYR A 508 -3.37 2.44 -1.63
N SER A 509 -2.66 1.37 -1.98
CA SER A 509 -2.96 0.05 -1.42
C SER A 509 -1.73 -0.81 -1.20
N TYR A 510 -1.78 -1.59 -0.13
CA TYR A 510 -0.74 -2.55 0.27
C TYR A 510 -1.41 -3.88 0.61
N LEU A 511 -0.83 -4.99 0.18
CA LEU A 511 -1.29 -6.35 0.47
C LEU A 511 -0.16 -7.16 1.08
N PHE A 512 -0.46 -7.84 2.18
CA PHE A 512 0.49 -8.67 2.92
C PHE A 512 -0.07 -10.05 3.16
N ALA A 513 0.79 -11.06 3.09
CA ALA A 513 0.48 -12.40 3.59
C ALA A 513 1.10 -12.55 4.99
N VAL A 514 0.26 -12.86 5.98
CA VAL A 514 0.68 -13.05 7.38
C VAL A 514 0.38 -14.49 7.78
N ARG A 515 1.41 -15.29 8.01
CA ARG A 515 1.31 -16.74 8.20
C ARG A 515 1.67 -17.16 9.62
N ALA A 516 0.81 -17.95 10.25
CA ALA A 516 1.12 -18.70 11.46
C ALA A 516 2.04 -19.87 11.12
N ILE A 517 3.23 -19.90 11.74
CA ILE A 517 4.19 -20.99 11.63
C ILE A 517 4.00 -21.86 12.87
N ILE A 518 3.48 -23.07 12.69
CA ILE A 518 3.16 -23.99 13.80
C ILE A 518 3.63 -25.41 13.43
N GLY A 519 4.73 -25.84 14.05
CA GLY A 519 5.33 -27.15 13.80
C GLY A 519 6.00 -27.27 12.43
N GLU A 520 6.37 -26.14 11.82
CA GLU A 520 7.02 -26.03 10.52
C GLU A 520 8.30 -25.22 10.68
N ASP A 521 9.38 -25.63 10.01
CA ASP A 521 10.64 -24.88 10.01
C ASP A 521 10.44 -23.45 9.46
N ALA A 522 10.70 -22.44 10.30
CA ALA A 522 10.40 -21.05 9.96
C ALA A 522 11.16 -20.57 8.72
N LEU A 523 12.43 -20.99 8.57
CA LEU A 523 13.26 -20.62 7.44
C LEU A 523 12.70 -21.15 6.11
N THR A 524 12.31 -22.42 6.09
CA THR A 524 11.71 -23.06 4.91
C THR A 524 10.45 -22.33 4.50
N ILE A 525 9.62 -21.94 5.47
CA ILE A 525 8.39 -21.19 5.22
C ILE A 525 8.69 -19.78 4.69
N LEU A 526 9.68 -19.08 5.26
CA LEU A 526 10.08 -17.76 4.75
C LEU A 526 10.62 -17.81 3.33
N LYS A 527 11.50 -18.78 3.03
CA LYS A 527 12.00 -19.00 1.67
C LYS A 527 10.86 -19.30 0.70
N TYR A 528 9.89 -20.12 1.12
CA TYR A 528 8.70 -20.41 0.33
C TYR A 528 7.87 -19.15 0.05
N MET A 529 7.50 -18.40 1.09
CA MET A 529 6.71 -17.17 0.97
C MET A 529 7.43 -16.14 0.09
N ASN A 530 8.72 -15.89 0.34
CA ASN A 530 9.52 -14.95 -0.44
C ASN A 530 9.52 -15.33 -1.93
N ASN A 531 9.83 -16.59 -2.23
CA ASN A 531 9.90 -17.06 -3.61
C ASN A 531 8.53 -17.03 -4.30
N LEU A 532 7.43 -17.29 -3.58
CA LEU A 532 6.08 -17.24 -4.10
C LEU A 532 5.69 -15.82 -4.50
N TYR A 533 5.85 -14.86 -3.58
CA TYR A 533 5.37 -13.50 -3.77
C TYR A 533 6.29 -12.62 -4.63
N GLU A 534 7.59 -12.91 -4.67
CA GLU A 534 8.50 -12.30 -5.66
C GLU A 534 8.35 -12.93 -7.06
N GLY A 535 7.44 -13.89 -7.25
CA GLY A 535 7.18 -14.52 -8.55
C GLY A 535 8.30 -15.43 -9.05
N ARG A 536 9.21 -15.88 -8.16
CA ARG A 536 10.33 -16.76 -8.53
C ARG A 536 9.88 -18.20 -8.80
N ILE A 537 8.94 -18.71 -7.99
CA ILE A 537 8.41 -20.08 -8.14
C ILE A 537 7.07 -20.13 -8.88
N LEU A 538 6.19 -19.15 -8.65
CA LEU A 538 4.95 -18.99 -9.41
C LEU A 538 5.13 -17.79 -10.32
N LYS A 539 5.42 -18.03 -11.60
CA LYS A 539 5.55 -16.94 -12.56
C LYS A 539 4.16 -16.59 -13.07
N LEU A 540 3.77 -15.35 -12.85
CA LEU A 540 2.51 -14.78 -13.30
C LEU A 540 2.80 -13.75 -14.40
N ASN A 541 2.13 -13.89 -15.54
CA ASN A 541 2.12 -12.88 -16.60
C ASN A 541 0.68 -12.51 -16.94
N VAL A 542 0.49 -11.28 -17.40
CA VAL A 542 -0.82 -10.80 -17.87
C VAL A 542 -0.71 -10.20 -19.26
N GLU A 543 -1.70 -10.51 -20.08
CA GLU A 543 -1.87 -9.93 -21.41
C GLU A 543 -3.28 -9.37 -21.51
N LYS A 544 -3.45 -8.30 -22.27
CA LYS A 544 -4.78 -7.76 -22.54
C LYS A 544 -5.56 -8.75 -23.41
N LEU A 545 -6.84 -8.99 -23.09
CA LEU A 545 -7.76 -9.79 -23.92
C LEU A 545 -8.11 -9.12 -25.26
#